data_AF-A0A2R7P796-F1
#
_entry.id   AF-A0A2R7P796-F1
#
_cell.length_a   1.000
_cell.length_b   1.000
_cell.length_c   1.000
_cell.angle_alpha   90.00
_cell.angle_beta   90.00
_cell.angle_gamma   90.00
#
_symmetry.space_group_name_H-M   'P 1'
#
loop_
_entity.id
_entity.type
_entity.pdbx_description
1 polymer ?
#
loop_
_entity_poly.entity_id
_entity_poly.type
_entity_poly.pdbx_seq_one_letter_code
_entity_poly.pdbx_strand_id
1 'polypeptide(L)'
;MTKIILSSFDKGSFNIWDFYRRRVIRIIPALLGVVVAFSVIIFLFLQPQIVNFFRSAFSSVLFFSNIYYYLNNGYFDASSQYNFLLHSWSLSVEWQFYLIYPLILLLLKKLYTTKKNIFIAVFLALAFISFGAMLIHRSYDPDFSFYIFYPRAWEMMLGGLAFLLEDKIQHISKKVKLVLALTSLSAILSFIFLFHASSWPSLYTTIPVFFTALLISLNYEFIAYKNKIVTYLGNISYSLYLYHWPMYVLILFFEVDTSLKYRVLAIFVSFILAILSYEGIEKRNYSDKAKSVLAASLIIFIFSFSITKVDAENYTDENKNLINTTSSYKYSKKAEDQYKLDIKHVSHKDYKTIIQNLDIPVSGKRNVVLLGDSHAGMFSETVNDIFADKKDYNLIQITADATYPMENSKSAYSN
;
A
#
# COMPACT_ATOMS: atom_id res chain seq x y z
N MET A 1 18.32 -6.74 9.17
CA MET A 1 18.68 -5.58 10.04
C MET A 1 19.22 -6.03 11.39
N THR A 2 18.52 -6.91 12.10
CA THR A 2 18.89 -7.43 13.44
C THR A 2 20.34 -7.87 13.54
N LYS A 3 20.82 -8.68 12.58
CA LYS A 3 22.24 -9.09 12.48
C LYS A 3 23.21 -7.91 12.52
N ILE A 4 22.94 -6.83 11.79
CA ILE A 4 23.82 -5.64 11.73
C ILE A 4 23.87 -4.95 13.10
N ILE A 5 22.72 -4.78 13.76
CA ILE A 5 22.62 -4.07 15.03
C ILE A 5 23.25 -4.88 16.15
N LEU A 6 22.82 -6.14 16.31
CA LEU A 6 23.26 -6.99 17.41
C LEU A 6 24.75 -7.35 17.29
N SER A 7 25.25 -7.66 16.10
CA SER A 7 26.71 -7.87 15.92
C SER A 7 27.55 -6.62 16.18
N SER A 8 26.97 -5.42 16.00
CA SER A 8 27.65 -4.17 16.36
C SER A 8 27.60 -3.91 17.87
N PHE A 9 26.60 -4.43 18.59
CA PHE A 9 26.59 -4.43 20.06
C PHE A 9 27.67 -5.34 20.62
N ASP A 10 27.83 -6.54 20.05
CA ASP A 10 28.90 -7.48 20.44
C ASP A 10 30.29 -6.85 20.26
N LYS A 11 30.46 -6.03 19.21
CA LYS A 11 31.70 -5.29 18.92
C LYS A 11 31.83 -3.94 19.62
N GLY A 12 30.83 -3.51 20.41
CA GLY A 12 30.83 -2.20 21.07
C GLY A 12 30.84 -0.98 20.13
N SER A 13 30.57 -1.15 18.83
CA SER A 13 30.77 -0.13 17.78
C SER A 13 29.48 0.42 17.17
N PHE A 14 28.32 0.10 17.76
CA PHE A 14 27.04 0.53 17.21
C PHE A 14 26.85 2.05 17.31
N ASN A 15 26.71 2.69 16.14
CA ASN A 15 26.33 4.09 16.00
C ASN A 15 24.98 4.18 15.26
N ILE A 16 24.00 4.78 15.92
CA ILE A 16 22.64 4.94 15.39
C ILE A 16 22.56 5.91 14.20
N TRP A 17 23.33 6.99 14.23
CA TRP A 17 23.38 7.98 13.15
C TRP A 17 24.00 7.39 11.89
N ASP A 18 25.07 6.60 12.04
CA ASP A 18 25.66 5.87 10.91
C ASP A 18 24.71 4.81 10.36
N PHE A 19 23.92 4.17 11.22
CA PHE A 19 22.88 3.23 10.81
C PHE A 19 21.83 3.93 9.95
N TYR A 20 21.26 5.05 10.40
CA TYR A 20 20.27 5.81 9.63
C TYR A 20 20.86 6.41 8.35
N ARG A 21 22.07 6.97 8.40
CA ARG A 21 22.76 7.50 7.23
C ARG A 21 22.87 6.45 6.13
N ARG A 22 23.26 5.21 6.45
CA ARG A 22 23.35 4.10 5.48
C ARG A 22 22.01 3.73 4.85
N ARG A 23 20.89 3.93 5.56
CA ARG A 23 19.54 3.67 5.03
C ARG A 23 19.05 4.82 4.15
N VAL A 24 19.27 6.06 4.58
CA VAL A 24 18.99 7.26 3.78
C VAL A 24 19.63 7.15 2.40
N ILE A 25 20.95 6.91 2.35
CA ILE A 25 21.70 6.89 1.09
C ILE A 25 21.41 5.67 0.20
N ARG A 26 20.81 4.62 0.77
CA ARG A 26 20.43 3.41 0.04
C ARG A 26 19.05 3.52 -0.58
N ILE A 27 18.09 4.08 0.16
CA ILE A 27 16.66 4.01 -0.19
C ILE A 27 16.22 5.27 -0.95
N ILE A 28 16.54 6.45 -0.40
CA ILE A 28 15.97 7.71 -0.87
C ILE A 28 16.37 8.05 -2.31
N PRO A 29 17.63 7.90 -2.77
CA PRO A 29 18.01 8.34 -4.11
C PRO A 29 17.18 7.69 -5.24
N ALA A 30 16.98 6.37 -5.19
CA ALA A 30 16.20 5.67 -6.22
C ALA A 30 14.70 6.04 -6.15
N LEU A 31 14.15 6.23 -4.95
CA LEU A 31 12.78 6.72 -4.78
C LEU A 31 12.60 8.10 -5.40
N LEU A 32 13.52 9.04 -5.15
CA LEU A 32 13.48 10.37 -5.77
C LEU A 32 13.59 10.28 -7.30
N GLY A 33 14.41 9.35 -7.80
CA GLY A 33 14.52 9.05 -9.23
C GLY A 33 13.16 8.69 -9.86
N VAL A 34 12.40 7.79 -9.23
CA VAL A 34 11.05 7.42 -9.68
C VAL A 34 10.10 8.61 -9.60
N VAL A 35 10.09 9.34 -8.48
CA VAL A 35 9.22 10.51 -8.32
C VAL A 35 9.49 11.54 -9.41
N VAL A 36 10.75 11.85 -9.71
CA VAL A 36 11.11 12.80 -10.78
C VAL A 36 10.72 12.26 -12.16
N ALA A 37 11.06 11.01 -12.46
CA ALA A 37 10.75 10.40 -13.76
C ALA A 37 9.24 10.40 -14.03
N PHE A 38 8.43 9.99 -13.04
CA PHE A 38 6.99 9.99 -13.18
C PHE A 38 6.38 11.39 -13.08
N SER A 39 6.98 12.35 -12.37
CA SER A 39 6.56 13.75 -12.43
C SER A 39 6.57 14.27 -13.86
N VAL A 40 7.63 13.95 -14.63
CA VAL A 40 7.75 14.34 -16.04
C VAL A 40 6.68 13.64 -16.89
N ILE A 41 6.49 12.33 -16.72
CA ILE A 41 5.47 11.57 -17.45
C ILE A 41 4.06 12.13 -17.18
N ILE A 42 3.73 12.36 -15.91
CA ILE A 42 2.43 12.88 -15.51
C ILE A 42 2.21 14.29 -16.05
N PHE A 43 3.21 15.15 -15.97
CA PHE A 43 3.12 16.52 -16.50
C PHE A 43 2.89 16.55 -18.02
N LEU A 44 3.57 15.68 -18.77
CA LEU A 44 3.49 15.66 -20.24
C LEU A 44 2.23 14.95 -20.76
N PHE A 45 1.81 13.86 -20.12
CA PHE A 45 0.80 12.96 -20.68
C PHE A 45 -0.47 12.81 -19.84
N LEU A 46 -0.42 13.08 -18.54
CA LEU A 46 -1.51 12.79 -17.60
C LEU A 46 -1.79 13.99 -16.68
N GLN A 47 -1.92 15.18 -17.25
CA GLN A 47 -2.09 16.45 -16.53
C GLN A 47 -3.20 16.44 -15.46
N PRO A 48 -4.38 15.81 -15.68
CA PRO A 48 -5.41 15.70 -14.64
C PRO A 48 -4.96 14.95 -13.38
N GLN A 49 -3.93 14.11 -13.47
CA GLN A 49 -3.39 13.34 -12.34
C GLN A 49 -2.29 14.07 -11.58
N ILE A 50 -1.86 15.27 -12.00
CA ILE A 50 -0.75 16.02 -11.37
C ILE A 50 -0.97 16.16 -9.86
N VAL A 51 -2.13 16.66 -9.43
CA VAL A 51 -2.40 16.92 -8.01
C VAL A 51 -2.40 15.61 -7.20
N ASN A 52 -3.07 14.56 -7.69
CA ASN A 52 -3.12 13.26 -7.02
C ASN A 52 -1.75 12.58 -6.95
N PHE A 53 -0.97 12.68 -8.03
CA PHE A 53 0.40 12.19 -8.08
C PHE A 53 1.27 12.91 -7.04
N PHE A 54 1.26 14.25 -6.99
CA PHE A 54 2.09 15.00 -6.04
C PHE A 54 1.65 14.85 -4.59
N ARG A 55 0.36 14.64 -4.30
CA ARG A 55 -0.10 14.23 -2.95
C ARG A 55 0.51 12.90 -2.52
N SER A 56 0.57 11.96 -3.45
CA SER A 56 1.16 10.63 -3.22
C SER A 56 2.68 10.72 -3.13
N ALA A 57 3.34 11.48 -4.01
CA ALA A 57 4.79 11.68 -3.98
C ALA A 57 5.25 12.34 -2.68
N PHE A 58 4.50 13.35 -2.22
CA PHE A 58 4.71 13.99 -0.93
C PHE A 58 4.70 12.97 0.22
N SER A 59 3.71 12.08 0.25
CA SER A 59 3.61 11.07 1.30
C SER A 59 4.64 9.96 1.20
N SER A 60 5.02 9.57 -0.02
CA SER A 60 6.07 8.58 -0.28
C SER A 60 7.45 9.08 0.16
N VAL A 61 7.83 10.32 -0.20
CA VAL A 61 9.18 10.87 0.09
C VAL A 61 9.41 11.06 1.59
N LEU A 62 8.35 11.36 2.34
CA LEU A 62 8.40 11.48 3.80
C LEU A 62 8.18 10.15 4.53
N PHE A 63 7.99 9.05 3.81
CA PHE A 63 7.74 7.72 4.38
C PHE A 63 6.53 7.68 5.35
N PHE A 64 5.45 8.39 5.01
CA PHE A 64 4.15 8.27 5.70
C PHE A 64 3.04 7.84 4.73
N SER A 65 3.36 7.41 3.51
CA SER A 65 2.36 7.03 2.52
C SER A 65 1.41 5.94 2.98
N ASN A 66 1.84 5.06 3.88
CA ASN A 66 0.96 4.08 4.51
C ASN A 66 -0.18 4.71 5.32
N ILE A 67 0.12 5.74 6.12
CA ILE A 67 -0.89 6.49 6.88
C ILE A 67 -1.74 7.32 5.92
N TYR A 68 -1.11 7.96 4.93
CA TYR A 68 -1.82 8.73 3.92
C TYR A 68 -2.87 7.88 3.20
N TYR A 69 -2.50 6.69 2.72
CA TYR A 69 -3.45 5.82 2.05
C TYR A 69 -4.52 5.31 3.00
N TYR A 70 -4.18 4.86 4.21
CA TYR A 70 -5.19 4.47 5.20
C TYR A 70 -6.26 5.56 5.42
N LEU A 71 -5.85 6.84 5.50
CA LEU A 71 -6.78 7.95 5.74
C LEU A 71 -7.57 8.40 4.50
N ASN A 72 -7.14 8.08 3.28
CA ASN A 72 -7.70 8.64 2.05
C ASN A 72 -8.24 7.60 1.06
N ASN A 73 -7.76 6.35 1.11
CA ASN A 73 -8.02 5.31 0.10
C ASN A 73 -7.91 3.89 0.72
N GLY A 74 -8.97 3.08 0.64
CA GLY A 74 -8.85 1.65 0.96
C GLY A 74 -7.90 0.94 -0.01
N TYR A 75 -7.02 0.05 0.45
CA TYR A 75 -6.02 -0.58 -0.45
C TYR A 75 -6.67 -1.37 -1.60
N PHE A 76 -7.82 -1.97 -1.31
CA PHE A 76 -8.57 -2.81 -2.23
C PHE A 76 -9.62 -2.05 -3.04
N ASP A 77 -9.72 -0.73 -2.88
CA ASP A 77 -10.61 0.10 -3.68
C ASP A 77 -10.17 0.12 -5.15
N ALA A 78 -11.13 0.08 -6.07
CA ALA A 78 -10.85 0.16 -7.50
C ALA A 78 -10.10 1.45 -7.89
N SER A 79 -10.38 2.56 -7.20
CA SER A 79 -9.69 3.85 -7.41
C SER A 79 -8.22 3.82 -6.97
N SER A 80 -7.87 3.02 -5.97
CA SER A 80 -6.49 2.93 -5.44
C SER A 80 -5.52 2.36 -6.47
N GLN A 81 -6.00 1.50 -7.37
CA GLN A 81 -5.18 0.89 -8.43
C GLN A 81 -4.65 1.93 -9.43
N TYR A 82 -5.26 3.11 -9.50
CA TYR A 82 -4.80 4.22 -10.34
C TYR A 82 -3.76 5.10 -9.64
N ASN A 83 -3.35 4.77 -8.41
CA ASN A 83 -2.31 5.54 -7.73
C ASN A 83 -0.91 5.05 -8.14
N PHE A 84 -0.20 5.88 -8.90
CA PHE A 84 1.15 5.59 -9.40
C PHE A 84 2.15 5.21 -8.31
N LEU A 85 1.98 5.72 -7.09
CA LEU A 85 2.91 5.48 -5.99
C LEU A 85 2.31 4.63 -4.87
N LEU A 86 1.19 3.91 -5.13
CA LEU A 86 0.50 3.11 -4.11
C LEU A 86 1.47 2.19 -3.38
N HIS A 87 2.26 1.42 -4.13
CA HIS A 87 3.24 0.48 -3.59
C HIS A 87 4.17 1.07 -2.52
N SER A 88 4.42 2.38 -2.52
CA SER A 88 5.25 3.07 -1.51
C SER A 88 4.76 2.91 -0.06
N TRP A 89 3.52 2.47 0.16
CA TRP A 89 3.00 2.21 1.51
C TRP A 89 3.88 1.22 2.28
N SER A 90 4.32 0.13 1.63
CA SER A 90 5.12 -0.89 2.31
C SER A 90 6.53 -0.39 2.57
N LEU A 91 7.03 0.51 1.70
CA LEU A 91 8.29 1.19 1.90
C LEU A 91 8.24 2.15 3.11
N SER A 92 7.12 2.84 3.33
CA SER A 92 6.89 3.66 4.53
C SER A 92 6.88 2.82 5.81
N VAL A 93 6.21 1.66 5.79
CA VAL A 93 6.22 0.70 6.91
C VAL A 93 7.64 0.22 7.21
N GLU A 94 8.40 -0.15 6.16
CA GLU A 94 9.80 -0.58 6.29
C GLU A 94 10.68 0.52 6.90
N TRP A 95 10.51 1.77 6.46
CA TRP A 95 11.24 2.92 6.99
C TRP A 95 10.90 3.22 8.45
N GLN A 96 9.62 3.17 8.81
CA GLN A 96 9.17 3.31 10.20
C GLN A 96 9.79 2.23 11.10
N PHE A 97 9.87 0.98 10.62
CA PHE A 97 10.60 -0.07 11.31
C PHE A 97 12.09 0.26 11.42
N TYR A 98 12.73 0.76 10.37
CA TYR A 98 14.13 1.18 10.41
C TYR A 98 14.40 2.29 11.42
N LEU A 99 13.46 3.19 11.67
CA LEU A 99 13.59 4.23 12.68
C LEU A 99 13.39 3.67 14.10
N ILE A 100 12.30 2.94 14.33
CA ILE A 100 11.87 2.54 15.68
C ILE A 100 12.66 1.32 16.19
N TYR A 101 12.90 0.32 15.35
CA TYR A 101 13.47 -0.96 15.78
C TYR A 101 14.89 -0.85 16.37
N PRO A 102 15.83 -0.06 15.80
CA PRO A 102 17.15 0.12 16.42
C PRO A 102 17.09 0.78 17.80
N LEU A 103 16.14 1.69 18.03
CA LEU A 103 15.92 2.32 19.34
C LEU A 103 15.44 1.29 20.36
N ILE A 104 14.48 0.44 19.98
CA ILE A 104 14.04 -0.67 20.84
C ILE A 104 15.22 -1.58 21.18
N LEU A 105 16.02 -1.98 20.18
CA LEU A 105 17.18 -2.84 20.43
C LEU A 105 18.25 -2.15 21.30
N LEU A 106 18.44 -0.83 21.18
CA LEU A 106 19.32 -0.07 22.06
C LEU A 106 18.85 -0.08 23.52
N LEU A 107 17.55 0.10 23.77
CA LEU A 107 16.97 -0.02 25.11
C LEU A 107 17.17 -1.42 25.69
N LEU A 108 17.10 -2.44 24.82
CA LEU A 108 17.30 -3.84 25.19
C LEU A 108 18.78 -4.28 25.18
N LYS A 109 19.73 -3.37 24.88
CA LYS A 109 21.16 -3.71 24.70
C LYS A 109 21.74 -4.39 25.93
N LYS A 110 21.45 -3.87 27.14
CA LYS A 110 21.95 -4.47 28.39
C LYS A 110 21.43 -5.90 28.57
N LEU A 111 20.14 -6.13 28.29
CA LEU A 111 19.55 -7.48 28.36
C LEU A 111 20.21 -8.41 27.34
N TYR A 112 20.43 -7.94 26.11
CA TYR A 112 21.11 -8.71 25.07
C TYR A 112 22.50 -9.16 25.51
N THR A 113 23.31 -8.25 26.07
CA THR A 113 24.70 -8.53 26.46
C THR A 113 24.83 -9.33 27.76
N THR A 114 23.93 -9.14 28.75
CA THR A 114 24.07 -9.78 30.07
C THR A 114 23.12 -10.95 30.32
N LYS A 115 21.93 -10.94 29.69
CA LYS A 115 20.84 -11.90 29.96
C LYS A 115 20.14 -12.30 28.65
N LYS A 116 20.89 -12.91 27.73
CA LYS A 116 20.45 -13.26 26.36
C LYS A 116 19.10 -14.00 26.31
N ASN A 117 18.83 -14.91 27.26
CA ASN A 117 17.55 -15.62 27.32
C ASN A 117 16.35 -14.68 27.61
N ILE A 118 16.52 -13.72 28.51
CA ILE A 118 15.49 -12.70 28.81
C ILE A 118 15.30 -11.79 27.60
N PHE A 119 16.39 -11.40 26.93
CA PHE A 119 16.31 -10.64 25.70
C PHE A 119 15.47 -11.37 24.63
N ILE A 120 15.72 -12.66 24.40
CA ILE A 120 14.95 -13.47 23.44
C ILE A 120 13.47 -13.53 23.84
N ALA A 121 13.17 -13.73 25.13
CA ALA A 121 11.79 -13.75 25.63
C ALA A 121 11.07 -12.41 25.38
N VAL A 122 11.71 -11.28 25.69
CA VAL A 122 11.15 -9.94 25.43
C VAL A 122 11.00 -9.69 23.92
N PHE A 123 11.97 -10.11 23.12
CA PHE A 123 11.93 -10.00 21.66
C PHE A 123 10.73 -10.74 21.07
N LEU A 124 10.51 -11.99 21.50
CA LEU A 124 9.37 -12.79 21.09
C LEU A 124 8.06 -12.19 21.58
N ALA A 125 8.00 -11.71 22.83
CA ALA A 125 6.80 -11.06 23.37
C ALA A 125 6.39 -9.84 22.51
N LEU A 126 7.34 -8.99 22.11
CA LEU A 126 7.08 -7.85 21.23
C LEU A 126 6.58 -8.30 19.84
N ALA A 127 7.13 -9.37 19.27
CA ALA A 127 6.65 -9.94 18.01
C ALA A 127 5.22 -10.50 18.15
N PHE A 128 4.92 -11.20 19.25
CA PHE A 128 3.58 -11.71 19.53
C PHE A 128 2.55 -10.59 19.79
N ILE A 129 2.95 -9.50 20.44
CA ILE A 129 2.09 -8.32 20.62
C ILE A 129 1.73 -7.71 19.26
N SER A 130 2.72 -7.55 18.37
CA SER A 130 2.51 -7.05 17.01
C SER A 130 1.61 -7.99 16.18
N PHE A 131 1.83 -9.30 16.29
CA PHE A 131 0.98 -10.32 15.64
C PHE A 131 -0.46 -10.31 16.19
N GLY A 132 -0.63 -10.23 17.50
CA GLY A 132 -1.94 -10.12 18.15
C GLY A 132 -2.67 -8.85 17.72
N ALA A 133 -1.96 -7.73 17.63
CA ALA A 133 -2.50 -6.49 17.08
C ALA A 133 -3.01 -6.66 15.64
N MET A 134 -2.29 -7.39 14.78
CA MET A 134 -2.75 -7.68 13.42
C MET A 134 -4.06 -8.46 13.41
N LEU A 135 -4.20 -9.50 14.23
CA LEU A 135 -5.43 -10.28 14.33
C LEU A 135 -6.60 -9.46 14.87
N ILE A 136 -6.35 -8.64 15.89
CA ILE A 136 -7.34 -7.78 16.52
C ILE A 136 -7.82 -6.73 15.51
N HIS A 137 -6.91 -5.95 14.92
CA HIS A 137 -7.28 -4.90 13.97
C HIS A 137 -7.94 -5.47 12.70
N ARG A 138 -7.51 -6.64 12.24
CA ARG A 138 -8.10 -7.25 11.04
C ARG A 138 -9.60 -7.53 11.18
N SER A 139 -10.13 -7.76 12.38
CA SER A 139 -11.54 -8.11 12.57
C SER A 139 -12.49 -6.92 12.48
N TYR A 140 -12.03 -5.68 12.74
CA TYR A 140 -12.86 -4.47 12.70
C TYR A 140 -12.36 -3.40 11.73
N ASP A 141 -11.06 -3.34 11.43
CA ASP A 141 -10.45 -2.42 10.48
C ASP A 141 -9.35 -3.11 9.65
N PRO A 142 -9.76 -3.85 8.59
CA PRO A 142 -8.88 -4.45 7.59
C PRO A 142 -7.77 -3.56 7.07
N ASP A 143 -8.09 -2.31 6.70
CA ASP A 143 -7.14 -1.39 6.06
C ASP A 143 -6.10 -0.89 7.07
N PHE A 144 -6.51 -0.68 8.32
CA PHE A 144 -5.57 -0.37 9.40
C PHE A 144 -4.58 -1.50 9.62
N SER A 145 -5.07 -2.74 9.73
CA SER A 145 -4.20 -3.92 9.86
C SER A 145 -3.28 -4.07 8.65
N PHE A 146 -3.75 -3.64 7.47
CA PHE A 146 -3.00 -3.71 6.24
C PHE A 146 -1.86 -2.68 6.16
N TYR A 147 -2.16 -1.39 6.37
CA TYR A 147 -1.25 -0.27 6.14
C TYR A 147 -0.40 0.12 7.36
N ILE A 148 -0.91 -0.05 8.58
CA ILE A 148 -0.24 0.49 9.75
C ILE A 148 0.97 -0.36 10.13
N PHE A 149 2.01 0.31 10.64
CA PHE A 149 3.30 -0.30 10.92
C PHE A 149 3.26 -1.37 12.02
N TYR A 150 2.66 -1.07 13.18
CA TYR A 150 2.81 -1.97 14.33
C TYR A 150 2.08 -3.32 14.18
N PRO A 151 0.96 -3.46 13.45
CA PRO A 151 0.43 -4.77 13.07
C PRO A 151 1.35 -5.57 12.14
N ARG A 152 2.29 -4.92 11.44
CA ARG A 152 3.19 -5.55 10.47
C ARG A 152 4.58 -5.85 11.02
N ALA A 153 4.96 -5.22 12.14
CA ALA A 153 6.31 -5.32 12.68
C ALA A 153 6.75 -6.77 12.98
N TRP A 154 5.84 -7.66 13.38
CA TRP A 154 6.12 -9.07 13.65
C TRP A 154 6.71 -9.81 12.44
N GLU A 155 6.31 -9.44 11.22
CA GLU A 155 6.81 -10.04 9.98
C GLU A 155 8.32 -9.84 9.85
N MET A 156 8.77 -8.60 10.06
CA MET A 156 10.18 -8.22 10.02
C MET A 156 10.96 -8.72 11.24
N MET A 157 10.31 -8.78 12.40
CA MET A 157 10.91 -9.32 13.63
C MET A 157 11.17 -10.83 13.55
N LEU A 158 10.29 -11.61 12.93
CA LEU A 158 10.53 -13.04 12.66
C LEU A 158 11.75 -13.23 11.75
N GLY A 159 11.94 -12.37 10.74
CA GLY A 159 13.18 -12.34 9.96
C GLY A 159 14.41 -12.01 10.83
N GLY A 160 14.25 -11.22 11.90
CA GLY A 160 15.29 -10.97 12.90
C GLY A 160 15.59 -12.16 13.80
N LEU A 161 14.59 -12.99 14.11
CA LEU A 161 14.73 -14.22 14.88
C LEU A 161 15.65 -15.22 14.16
N ALA A 162 15.65 -15.22 12.83
CA ALA A 162 16.55 -16.04 12.02
C ALA A 162 18.03 -15.89 12.41
N PHE A 163 18.45 -14.65 12.73
CA PHE A 163 19.80 -14.39 13.22
C PHE A 163 20.02 -14.94 14.64
N LEU A 164 19.03 -14.81 15.53
CA LEU A 164 19.13 -15.30 16.90
C LEU A 164 19.16 -16.84 17.01
N LEU A 165 18.67 -17.53 15.97
CA LEU A 165 18.65 -18.98 15.87
C LEU A 165 19.78 -19.55 14.99
N GLU A 166 20.63 -18.70 14.39
CA GLU A 166 21.71 -19.10 13.47
C GLU A 166 22.61 -20.17 14.12
N ASP A 167 23.05 -19.94 15.37
CA ASP A 167 23.90 -20.86 16.14
C ASP A 167 23.22 -22.21 16.44
N LYS A 168 21.89 -22.27 16.53
CA LYS A 168 21.16 -23.51 16.82
C LYS A 168 20.98 -24.37 15.56
N ILE A 169 20.91 -23.72 14.40
CA ILE A 169 20.62 -24.35 13.10
C ILE A 169 21.92 -24.77 12.38
N GLN A 170 23.08 -24.31 12.86
CA GLN A 170 24.37 -24.65 12.27
C GLN A 170 24.67 -26.16 12.24
N HIS A 171 24.18 -26.93 13.23
CA HIS A 171 24.45 -28.37 13.38
C HIS A 171 23.58 -29.28 12.49
N ILE A 172 22.63 -28.71 11.73
CA ILE A 172 21.78 -29.49 10.83
C ILE A 172 22.56 -29.93 9.59
N SER A 173 22.39 -31.20 9.17
CA SER A 173 23.07 -31.75 7.99
C SER A 173 22.71 -31.02 6.70
N LYS A 174 23.63 -30.98 5.73
CA LYS A 174 23.43 -30.30 4.44
C LYS A 174 22.22 -30.82 3.66
N LYS A 175 21.95 -32.13 3.74
CA LYS A 175 20.77 -32.77 3.10
C LYS A 175 19.47 -32.25 3.71
N VAL A 176 19.38 -32.19 5.04
CA VAL A 176 18.20 -31.66 5.73
C VAL A 176 18.01 -30.17 5.45
N LYS A 177 19.10 -29.39 5.44
CA LYS A 177 19.02 -27.96 5.05
C LYS A 177 18.49 -27.77 3.63
N LEU A 178 18.95 -28.58 2.67
CA LEU A 178 18.44 -28.53 1.29
C LEU A 178 16.94 -28.84 1.24
N VAL A 179 16.49 -29.92 1.88
CA VAL A 179 15.07 -30.29 1.92
C VAL A 179 14.24 -29.17 2.53
N LEU A 180 14.63 -28.66 3.71
CA LEU A 180 13.92 -27.55 4.36
C LEU A 180 13.92 -26.27 3.52
N ALA A 181 15.02 -25.95 2.83
CA ALA A 181 15.12 -24.79 1.98
C ALA A 181 14.23 -24.90 0.73
N LEU A 182 14.20 -26.07 0.09
CA LEU A 182 13.28 -26.36 -1.02
C LEU A 182 11.83 -26.34 -0.58
N THR A 183 11.49 -26.95 0.57
CA THR A 183 10.15 -26.89 1.15
C THR A 183 9.74 -25.45 1.44
N SER A 184 10.64 -24.65 2.02
CA SER A 184 10.38 -23.23 2.30
C SER A 184 10.15 -22.44 1.02
N LEU A 185 10.96 -22.65 -0.01
CA LEU A 185 10.82 -22.00 -1.30
C LEU A 185 9.50 -22.40 -1.98
N SER A 186 9.16 -23.69 -2.01
CA SER A 186 7.90 -24.19 -2.56
C SER A 186 6.69 -23.62 -1.82
N ALA A 187 6.75 -23.51 -0.49
CA ALA A 187 5.68 -22.93 0.32
C ALA A 187 5.52 -21.43 0.09
N ILE A 188 6.61 -20.69 -0.16
CA ILE A 188 6.54 -19.26 -0.52
C ILE A 188 5.94 -19.11 -1.93
N LEU A 189 6.37 -19.94 -2.89
CA LEU A 189 5.89 -19.87 -4.28
C LEU A 189 4.43 -20.33 -4.43
N SER A 190 3.95 -21.26 -3.61
CA SER A 190 2.56 -21.71 -3.67
C SER A 190 1.57 -20.58 -3.36
N PHE A 191 1.96 -19.58 -2.56
CA PHE A 191 1.12 -18.42 -2.24
C PHE A 191 0.78 -17.56 -3.47
N ILE A 192 1.57 -17.63 -4.54
CA ILE A 192 1.26 -16.94 -5.81
C ILE A 192 -0.06 -17.45 -6.41
N PHE A 193 -0.37 -18.74 -6.22
CA PHE A 193 -1.52 -19.39 -6.84
C PHE A 193 -2.69 -19.63 -5.89
N LEU A 194 -2.41 -19.78 -4.60
CA LEU A 194 -3.41 -20.26 -3.63
C LEU A 194 -4.13 -19.14 -2.88
N PHE A 195 -3.58 -17.91 -2.86
CA PHE A 195 -4.05 -16.88 -1.93
C PHE A 195 -4.76 -15.72 -2.61
N HIS A 196 -5.93 -15.35 -2.08
CA HIS A 196 -6.70 -14.18 -2.53
C HIS A 196 -6.34 -12.94 -1.71
N ALA A 197 -6.22 -11.80 -2.39
CA ALA A 197 -5.75 -10.55 -1.81
C ALA A 197 -6.65 -10.04 -0.66
N SER A 198 -7.95 -10.31 -0.72
CA SER A 198 -8.94 -9.90 0.30
C SER A 198 -8.72 -10.56 1.67
N SER A 199 -7.93 -11.62 1.76
CA SER A 199 -7.63 -12.35 3.00
C SER A 199 -6.33 -11.92 3.67
N TRP A 200 -5.72 -10.80 3.25
CA TRP A 200 -4.40 -10.35 3.69
C TRP A 200 -4.45 -9.01 4.44
N PRO A 201 -3.77 -8.85 5.61
CA PRO A 201 -3.11 -9.88 6.39
C PRO A 201 -4.09 -10.76 7.16
N SER A 202 -3.66 -11.96 7.52
CA SER A 202 -4.42 -12.89 8.37
C SER A 202 -3.50 -13.91 9.03
N LEU A 203 -4.08 -14.90 9.73
CA LEU A 203 -3.35 -16.06 10.23
C LEU A 203 -2.53 -16.74 9.13
N TYR A 204 -3.02 -16.77 7.89
CA TYR A 204 -2.30 -17.39 6.78
C TYR A 204 -1.02 -16.64 6.38
N THR A 205 -0.91 -15.34 6.71
CA THR A 205 0.32 -14.56 6.53
C THR A 205 1.48 -15.15 7.32
N THR A 206 1.22 -15.91 8.39
CA THR A 206 2.28 -16.61 9.16
C THR A 206 3.05 -17.61 8.31
N ILE A 207 2.42 -18.21 7.31
CA ILE A 207 3.04 -19.26 6.48
C ILE A 207 4.21 -18.69 5.66
N PRO A 208 4.03 -17.70 4.76
CA PRO A 208 5.13 -17.15 3.99
C PRO A 208 6.16 -16.47 4.88
N VAL A 209 5.76 -15.82 5.98
CA VAL A 209 6.69 -15.19 6.93
C VAL A 209 7.57 -16.22 7.63
N PHE A 210 6.99 -17.30 8.13
CA PHE A 210 7.70 -18.39 8.79
C PHE A 210 8.67 -19.08 7.83
N PHE A 211 8.20 -19.47 6.64
CA PHE A 211 9.06 -20.13 5.65
C PHE A 211 10.15 -19.21 5.11
N THR A 212 9.90 -17.90 5.00
CA THR A 212 10.94 -16.92 4.67
C THR A 212 11.99 -16.82 5.78
N ALA A 213 11.56 -16.72 7.05
CA ALA A 213 12.46 -16.70 8.20
C ALA A 213 13.28 -18.00 8.30
N LEU A 214 12.66 -19.16 8.06
CA LEU A 214 13.33 -20.45 8.02
C LEU A 214 14.37 -20.51 6.90
N LEU A 215 14.00 -20.11 5.68
CA LEU A 215 14.90 -20.08 4.52
C LEU A 215 16.14 -19.22 4.79
N ILE A 216 15.95 -18.04 5.38
CA ILE A 216 17.05 -17.14 5.79
C ILE A 216 17.90 -17.80 6.88
N SER A 217 17.29 -18.44 7.88
CA SER A 217 17.99 -19.10 9.00
C SER A 217 18.87 -20.26 8.56
N LEU A 218 18.45 -21.00 7.53
CA LEU A 218 19.20 -22.16 7.01
C LEU A 218 20.52 -21.75 6.36
N ASN A 219 20.60 -20.51 5.85
CA ASN A 219 21.73 -19.96 5.12
C ASN A 219 22.25 -20.94 4.05
N TYR A 220 21.33 -21.55 3.29
CA TYR A 220 21.67 -22.56 2.29
C TYR A 220 22.11 -21.89 0.98
N GLU A 221 23.33 -22.16 0.56
CA GLU A 221 23.86 -21.66 -0.72
C GLU A 221 23.38 -22.51 -1.90
N PHE A 222 22.32 -22.05 -2.58
CA PHE A 222 21.89 -22.67 -3.83
C PHE A 222 22.91 -22.45 -4.95
N ILE A 223 23.05 -23.43 -5.84
CA ILE A 223 23.91 -23.33 -7.04
C ILE A 223 23.50 -22.13 -7.90
N ALA A 224 22.20 -21.83 -7.96
CA ALA A 224 21.66 -20.67 -8.66
C ALA A 224 22.27 -19.34 -8.20
N TYR A 225 22.67 -19.21 -6.93
CA TYR A 225 23.28 -17.98 -6.41
C TYR A 225 24.69 -17.73 -6.92
N LYS A 226 25.35 -18.74 -7.52
CA LYS A 226 26.62 -18.57 -8.23
C LYS A 226 26.43 -18.00 -9.63
N ASN A 227 25.21 -17.99 -10.16
CA ASN A 227 24.90 -17.40 -11.45
C ASN A 227 24.80 -15.87 -11.31
N LYS A 228 25.66 -15.15 -12.05
CA LYS A 228 25.72 -13.69 -12.02
C LYS A 228 24.39 -13.02 -12.38
N ILE A 229 23.58 -13.63 -13.25
CA ILE A 229 22.26 -13.11 -13.63
C ILE A 229 21.32 -13.14 -12.42
N VAL A 230 21.28 -14.27 -11.69
CA VAL A 230 20.43 -14.41 -10.49
C VAL A 230 20.84 -13.41 -9.41
N THR A 231 22.14 -13.26 -9.15
CA THR A 231 22.63 -12.26 -8.20
C THR A 231 22.32 -10.85 -8.66
N TYR A 232 22.45 -10.56 -9.96
CA TYR A 232 22.16 -9.24 -10.52
C TYR A 232 20.67 -8.89 -10.42
N LEU A 233 19.77 -9.84 -10.68
CA LEU A 233 18.33 -9.66 -10.44
C LEU A 233 18.04 -9.32 -8.97
N GLY A 234 18.74 -9.97 -8.04
CA GLY A 234 18.69 -9.62 -6.62
C GLY A 234 19.18 -8.19 -6.34
N ASN A 235 20.26 -7.76 -7.00
CA ASN A 235 20.81 -6.43 -6.81
C ASN A 235 19.88 -5.32 -7.31
N ILE A 236 19.20 -5.51 -8.45
CA ILE A 236 18.27 -4.51 -9.01
C ILE A 236 16.87 -4.57 -8.38
N SER A 237 16.60 -5.53 -7.49
CA SER A 237 15.25 -5.83 -6.99
C SER A 237 14.54 -4.63 -6.35
N TYR A 238 15.30 -3.74 -5.69
CA TYR A 238 14.74 -2.53 -5.10
C TYR A 238 14.30 -1.53 -6.18
N SER A 239 15.18 -1.20 -7.14
CA SER A 239 14.81 -0.38 -8.29
C SER A 239 13.63 -1.00 -9.06
N LEU A 240 13.62 -2.32 -9.29
CA LEU A 240 12.51 -3.01 -9.94
C LEU A 240 11.19 -2.86 -9.18
N TYR A 241 11.23 -3.00 -7.85
CA TYR A 241 10.08 -2.76 -7.00
C TYR A 241 9.54 -1.32 -7.14
N LEU A 242 10.39 -0.31 -7.30
CA LEU A 242 9.91 1.07 -7.46
C LEU A 242 9.27 1.35 -8.83
N TYR A 243 9.77 0.73 -9.91
CA TYR A 243 9.29 1.04 -11.28
C TYR A 243 8.14 0.13 -11.74
N HIS A 244 8.04 -1.12 -11.25
CA HIS A 244 7.03 -2.07 -11.78
C HIS A 244 5.59 -1.59 -11.57
N TRP A 245 5.29 -0.99 -10.42
CA TRP A 245 3.93 -0.56 -10.08
C TRP A 245 3.49 0.66 -10.88
N PRO A 246 4.24 1.78 -10.93
CA PRO A 246 3.90 2.90 -11.81
C PRO A 246 3.68 2.47 -13.27
N MET A 247 4.48 1.51 -13.77
CA MET A 247 4.29 0.95 -15.11
C MET A 247 2.99 0.16 -15.25
N TYR A 248 2.61 -0.62 -14.23
CA TYR A 248 1.31 -1.28 -14.19
C TYR A 248 0.15 -0.26 -14.21
N VAL A 249 0.27 0.83 -13.46
CA VAL A 249 -0.71 1.91 -13.43
C VAL A 249 -0.84 2.60 -14.79
N LEU A 250 0.25 2.79 -15.54
CA LEU A 250 0.18 3.31 -16.92
C LEU A 250 -0.64 2.41 -17.85
N ILE A 251 -0.52 1.07 -17.75
CA ILE A 251 -1.35 0.16 -18.56
C ILE A 251 -2.83 0.37 -18.25
N LEU A 252 -3.18 0.47 -16.96
CA LEU A 252 -4.56 0.68 -16.53
C LEU A 252 -5.11 2.01 -17.05
N PHE A 253 -4.35 3.10 -16.95
CA PHE A 253 -4.81 4.43 -17.37
C PHE A 253 -5.05 4.57 -18.86
N PHE A 254 -4.21 3.97 -19.69
CA PHE A 254 -4.35 4.08 -21.14
C PHE A 254 -5.33 3.07 -21.73
N GLU A 255 -6.03 2.31 -20.88
CA GLU A 255 -6.95 1.23 -21.25
C GLU A 255 -6.35 0.30 -22.31
N VAL A 256 -5.03 0.16 -22.29
CA VAL A 256 -4.31 -0.66 -23.24
C VAL A 256 -4.72 -2.08 -22.92
N ASP A 257 -5.45 -2.71 -23.85
CA ASP A 257 -6.02 -4.05 -23.71
C ASP A 257 -5.11 -4.90 -22.83
N THR A 258 -5.59 -5.30 -21.65
CA THR A 258 -4.77 -6.03 -20.66
C THR A 258 -4.36 -7.42 -21.15
N SER A 259 -4.56 -7.72 -22.44
CA SER A 259 -3.85 -8.74 -23.19
C SER A 259 -2.41 -8.95 -22.71
N LEU A 260 -2.01 -10.22 -22.71
CA LEU A 260 -0.71 -10.68 -22.22
C LEU A 260 0.46 -9.88 -22.81
N LYS A 261 0.33 -9.43 -24.06
CA LYS A 261 1.34 -8.65 -24.78
C LYS A 261 1.76 -7.39 -24.02
N TYR A 262 0.80 -6.57 -23.57
CA TYR A 262 1.13 -5.30 -22.92
C TYR A 262 1.59 -5.49 -21.47
N ARG A 263 1.10 -6.52 -20.78
CA ARG A 263 1.64 -6.91 -19.46
C ARG A 263 3.11 -7.31 -19.56
N VAL A 264 3.46 -8.15 -20.54
CA VAL A 264 4.85 -8.55 -20.80
C VAL A 264 5.71 -7.34 -21.19
N LEU A 265 5.18 -6.46 -22.04
CA LEU A 265 5.88 -5.22 -22.41
C LEU A 265 6.14 -4.34 -21.18
N ALA A 266 5.17 -4.13 -20.31
CA ALA A 266 5.35 -3.30 -19.11
C ALA A 266 6.34 -3.93 -18.12
N ILE A 267 6.33 -5.25 -17.95
CA ILE A 267 7.35 -5.95 -17.16
C ILE A 267 8.73 -5.69 -17.77
N PHE A 268 8.88 -5.85 -19.09
CA PHE A 268 10.14 -5.62 -19.78
C PHE A 268 10.64 -4.17 -19.66
N VAL A 269 9.77 -3.18 -19.85
CA VAL A 269 10.10 -1.77 -19.64
C VAL A 269 10.46 -1.50 -18.17
N SER A 270 9.76 -2.12 -17.21
CA SER A 270 10.08 -2.02 -15.78
C SER A 270 11.49 -2.54 -15.49
N PHE A 271 11.93 -3.62 -16.13
CA PHE A 271 13.31 -4.12 -16.03
C PHE A 271 14.32 -3.12 -16.60
N ILE A 272 14.05 -2.54 -17.77
CA ILE A 272 14.94 -1.53 -18.36
C ILE A 272 15.08 -0.33 -17.42
N LEU A 273 13.97 0.23 -16.94
CA LEU A 273 13.99 1.37 -16.03
C LEU A 273 14.67 1.02 -14.70
N ALA A 274 14.45 -0.18 -14.18
CA ALA A 274 15.11 -0.67 -12.99
C ALA A 274 16.63 -0.78 -13.15
N ILE A 275 17.11 -1.28 -14.29
CA ILE A 275 18.54 -1.37 -14.60
C ILE A 275 19.15 0.02 -14.73
N LEU A 276 18.50 0.94 -15.46
CA LEU A 276 18.96 2.32 -15.61
C LEU A 276 19.02 3.05 -14.26
N SER A 277 17.99 2.88 -13.42
CA SER A 277 17.96 3.41 -12.06
C SER A 277 19.02 2.78 -11.18
N TYR A 278 19.21 1.46 -11.25
CA TYR A 278 20.19 0.78 -10.44
C TYR A 278 21.63 1.24 -10.78
N GLU A 279 22.01 1.19 -12.06
CA GLU A 279 23.36 1.57 -12.49
C GLU A 279 23.59 3.08 -12.40
N GLY A 280 22.56 3.88 -12.72
CA GLY A 280 22.64 5.34 -12.78
C GLY A 280 22.47 6.03 -11.43
N ILE A 281 21.66 5.47 -10.52
CA ILE A 281 21.28 6.10 -9.26
C ILE A 281 21.70 5.21 -8.08
N GLU A 282 21.15 4.01 -7.93
CA GLU A 282 21.27 3.19 -6.70
C GLU A 282 22.70 2.76 -6.39
N LYS A 283 23.45 2.32 -7.40
CA LYS A 283 24.83 1.83 -7.28
C LYS A 283 25.85 2.93 -7.02
N ARG A 284 25.48 4.20 -7.23
CA ARG A 284 26.39 5.34 -6.99
C ARG A 284 26.68 5.46 -5.49
N ASN A 285 27.92 5.85 -5.18
CA ASN A 285 28.29 6.09 -3.80
C ASN A 285 27.80 7.47 -3.33
N TYR A 286 26.89 7.47 -2.36
CA TYR A 286 26.40 8.68 -1.66
C TYR A 286 26.83 8.73 -0.19
N SER A 287 27.84 7.95 0.24
CA SER A 287 28.60 8.33 1.43
C SER A 287 28.97 9.81 1.26
N ASP A 288 28.91 10.67 2.26
CA ASP A 288 29.27 12.09 2.17
C ASP A 288 28.24 12.98 1.46
N LYS A 289 27.37 12.41 0.62
CA LYS A 289 26.26 13.12 -0.04
C LYS A 289 24.91 13.00 0.68
N ALA A 290 24.88 12.44 1.89
CA ALA A 290 23.65 12.31 2.67
C ALA A 290 22.90 13.64 2.85
N LYS A 291 23.63 14.74 3.09
CA LYS A 291 23.04 16.09 3.20
C LYS A 291 22.41 16.54 1.88
N SER A 292 23.06 16.28 0.74
CA SER A 292 22.52 16.61 -0.59
C SER A 292 21.28 15.78 -0.93
N VAL A 293 21.26 14.50 -0.56
CA VAL A 293 20.09 13.63 -0.72
C VAL A 293 18.92 14.16 0.10
N LEU A 294 19.15 14.53 1.37
CA LEU A 294 18.12 15.12 2.22
C LEU A 294 17.64 16.48 1.70
N ALA A 295 18.54 17.32 1.18
CA ALA A 295 18.18 18.59 0.55
C ALA A 295 17.32 18.36 -0.70
N ALA A 296 17.66 17.38 -1.55
CA ALA A 296 16.86 17.02 -2.71
C ALA A 296 15.46 16.50 -2.30
N SER A 297 15.38 15.66 -1.26
CA SER A 297 14.10 15.26 -0.67
C SER A 297 13.29 16.45 -0.19
N LEU A 298 13.92 17.42 0.48
CA LEU A 298 13.26 18.62 0.98
C LEU A 298 12.75 19.50 -0.16
N ILE A 299 13.53 19.66 -1.24
CA ILE A 299 13.12 20.42 -2.43
C ILE A 299 11.90 19.75 -3.09
N ILE A 300 11.97 18.44 -3.32
CA ILE A 300 10.87 17.68 -3.89
C ILE A 300 9.64 17.74 -2.97
N PHE A 301 9.85 17.70 -1.65
CA PHE A 301 8.80 17.89 -0.66
C PHE A 301 8.14 19.27 -0.78
N ILE A 302 8.90 20.37 -0.76
CA ILE A 302 8.36 21.73 -0.85
C ILE A 302 7.60 21.90 -2.16
N PHE A 303 8.19 21.42 -3.26
CA PHE A 303 7.57 21.47 -4.57
C PHE A 303 6.26 20.68 -4.60
N SER A 304 6.28 19.41 -4.18
CA SER A 304 5.08 18.56 -4.16
C SER A 304 3.99 19.15 -3.29
N PHE A 305 4.35 19.62 -2.08
CA PHE A 305 3.42 20.27 -1.16
C PHE A 305 2.79 21.51 -1.78
N SER A 306 3.59 22.36 -2.44
CA SER A 306 3.09 23.57 -3.10
C SER A 306 2.07 23.24 -4.19
N ILE A 307 2.35 22.21 -5.01
CA ILE A 307 1.41 21.74 -6.04
C ILE A 307 0.10 21.23 -5.42
N THR A 308 0.13 20.60 -4.23
CA THR A 308 -1.11 20.15 -3.56
C THR A 308 -2.05 21.29 -3.14
N LYS A 309 -1.54 22.53 -3.06
CA LYS A 309 -2.31 23.73 -2.70
C LYS A 309 -2.87 24.47 -3.92
N VAL A 310 -2.47 24.09 -5.12
CA VAL A 310 -3.04 24.65 -6.34
C VAL A 310 -4.38 23.96 -6.58
N ASP A 311 -5.45 24.74 -6.70
CA ASP A 311 -6.76 24.20 -7.06
C ASP A 311 -6.65 23.47 -8.40
N ALA A 312 -7.11 22.22 -8.41
CA ALA A 312 -7.05 21.37 -9.59
C ALA A 312 -7.86 21.97 -10.77
N GLU A 313 -8.81 22.86 -10.48
CA GLU A 313 -9.59 23.64 -11.45
C GLU A 313 -8.74 24.67 -12.22
N ASN A 314 -7.57 25.09 -11.70
CA ASN A 314 -6.67 26.02 -12.40
C ASN A 314 -5.85 25.37 -13.53
N TYR A 315 -5.93 24.03 -13.69
CA TYR A 315 -5.13 23.29 -14.67
C TYR A 315 -5.90 22.90 -15.96
N THR A 316 -7.15 23.33 -16.13
CA THR A 316 -8.07 22.54 -16.97
C THR A 316 -8.99 23.32 -17.91
N ASP A 317 -8.79 23.08 -19.22
CA ASP A 317 -9.85 23.05 -20.25
C ASP A 317 -10.99 22.08 -19.85
N GLU A 318 -12.16 22.27 -20.46
CA GLU A 318 -13.42 21.56 -20.18
C GLU A 318 -13.28 20.02 -20.03
N ASN A 319 -12.51 19.37 -20.91
CA ASN A 319 -12.28 17.91 -20.87
C ASN A 319 -11.49 17.43 -19.66
N LYS A 320 -10.55 18.23 -19.16
CA LYS A 320 -9.73 17.87 -17.99
C LYS A 320 -10.50 18.08 -16.69
N ASN A 321 -11.45 19.02 -16.68
CA ASN A 321 -12.40 19.19 -15.57
C ASN A 321 -13.28 17.96 -15.40
N LEU A 322 -13.71 17.33 -16.49
CA LEU A 322 -14.48 16.09 -16.41
C LEU A 322 -13.67 14.97 -15.73
N ILE A 323 -12.42 14.75 -16.16
CA ILE A 323 -11.53 13.71 -15.61
C ILE A 323 -11.26 13.97 -14.13
N ASN A 324 -10.91 15.20 -13.75
CA ASN A 324 -10.65 15.55 -12.36
C ASN A 324 -11.90 15.35 -11.49
N THR A 325 -13.05 15.85 -11.95
CA THR A 325 -14.35 15.68 -11.29
C THR A 325 -14.66 14.21 -11.06
N THR A 326 -14.51 13.37 -12.09
CA THR A 326 -14.75 11.91 -11.97
C THR A 326 -13.78 11.23 -11.00
N SER A 327 -12.52 11.64 -10.96
CA SER A 327 -11.49 11.00 -10.12
C SER A 327 -11.69 11.25 -8.62
N SER A 328 -12.20 12.42 -8.25
CA SER A 328 -12.52 12.78 -6.86
C SER A 328 -14.01 12.62 -6.55
N TYR A 329 -14.82 12.17 -7.51
CA TYR A 329 -16.28 12.23 -7.41
C TYR A 329 -16.79 11.54 -6.15
N LYS A 330 -16.31 10.31 -5.87
CA LYS A 330 -16.68 9.49 -4.71
C LYS A 330 -16.62 10.24 -3.36
N TYR A 331 -15.71 11.21 -3.23
CA TYR A 331 -15.48 11.98 -2.01
C TYR A 331 -15.88 13.46 -2.15
N SER A 332 -16.53 13.80 -3.25
CA SER A 332 -16.98 15.16 -3.51
C SER A 332 -18.32 15.42 -2.82
N LYS A 333 -18.52 16.66 -2.40
CA LYS A 333 -19.82 17.12 -1.92
C LYS A 333 -20.94 16.87 -2.94
N LYS A 334 -20.63 16.93 -4.25
CA LYS A 334 -21.59 16.58 -5.31
C LYS A 334 -22.05 15.14 -5.23
N ALA A 335 -21.17 14.17 -4.98
CA ALA A 335 -21.60 12.78 -4.79
C ALA A 335 -22.40 12.61 -3.48
N GLU A 336 -22.02 13.30 -2.41
CA GLU A 336 -22.80 13.32 -1.17
C GLU A 336 -24.20 13.89 -1.39
N ASP A 337 -24.32 14.98 -2.14
CA ASP A 337 -25.58 15.64 -2.48
C ASP A 337 -26.43 14.79 -3.46
N GLN A 338 -25.80 14.16 -4.45
CA GLN A 338 -26.46 13.31 -5.45
C GLN A 338 -26.99 12.02 -4.81
N TYR A 339 -26.17 11.31 -4.05
CA TYR A 339 -26.60 10.05 -3.45
C TYR A 339 -27.36 10.25 -2.15
N LYS A 340 -27.11 11.34 -1.39
CA LYS A 340 -27.62 11.53 -0.02
C LYS A 340 -27.39 10.27 0.82
N LEU A 341 -26.12 9.89 0.87
CA LEU A 341 -25.63 8.68 1.52
C LEU A 341 -26.19 8.58 2.95
N ASP A 342 -26.64 7.39 3.31
CA ASP A 342 -27.22 7.02 4.61
C ASP A 342 -28.54 7.70 4.98
N ILE A 343 -29.11 8.50 4.08
CA ILE A 343 -30.44 9.13 4.24
C ILE A 343 -31.42 8.64 3.16
N LYS A 344 -31.02 8.65 1.88
CA LYS A 344 -31.84 8.21 0.74
C LYS A 344 -31.15 7.18 -0.16
N HIS A 345 -29.84 7.01 -0.01
CA HIS A 345 -29.07 5.92 -0.60
C HIS A 345 -28.37 5.16 0.52
N VAL A 346 -28.64 3.87 0.64
CA VAL A 346 -28.10 3.09 1.76
C VAL A 346 -26.99 2.17 1.28
N SER A 347 -25.81 2.35 1.86
CA SER A 347 -24.69 1.45 1.67
C SER A 347 -24.84 0.28 2.64
N HIS A 348 -24.82 -0.95 2.14
CA HIS A 348 -24.74 -2.19 2.94
C HIS A 348 -25.98 -2.63 3.78
N LYS A 349 -27.20 -2.11 3.55
CA LYS A 349 -28.43 -2.63 4.19
C LYS A 349 -29.38 -3.29 3.19
N ASP A 350 -30.31 -4.11 3.69
CA ASP A 350 -31.38 -4.69 2.87
C ASP A 350 -32.43 -3.64 2.49
N TYR A 351 -33.06 -3.85 1.34
CA TYR A 351 -34.07 -2.93 0.80
C TYR A 351 -35.27 -2.76 1.75
N LYS A 352 -35.56 -3.80 2.54
CA LYS A 352 -36.60 -3.81 3.57
C LYS A 352 -36.39 -2.73 4.64
N THR A 353 -35.17 -2.59 5.16
CA THR A 353 -34.86 -1.58 6.17
C THR A 353 -35.07 -0.16 5.63
N ILE A 354 -34.82 0.05 4.33
CA ILE A 354 -35.02 1.34 3.67
C ILE A 354 -36.51 1.68 3.62
N ILE A 355 -37.33 0.75 3.12
CA ILE A 355 -38.79 0.92 3.00
C ILE A 355 -39.44 1.18 4.36
N GLN A 356 -38.98 0.50 5.43
CA GLN A 356 -39.54 0.65 6.77
C GLN A 356 -39.29 2.02 7.41
N ASN A 357 -38.21 2.70 7.02
CA ASN A 357 -37.82 4.01 7.57
C ASN A 357 -38.12 5.17 6.60
N LEU A 358 -38.88 4.89 5.53
CA LEU A 358 -39.14 5.89 4.51
C LEU A 358 -40.14 6.94 5.01
N ASP A 359 -39.70 8.19 5.09
CA ASP A 359 -40.59 9.31 5.35
C ASP A 359 -41.23 9.77 4.04
N ILE A 360 -42.52 9.49 3.87
CA ILE A 360 -43.29 9.87 2.69
C ILE A 360 -43.87 11.27 2.94
N PRO A 361 -43.45 12.30 2.18
CA PRO A 361 -43.97 13.64 2.39
C PRO A 361 -45.48 13.66 2.12
N VAL A 362 -46.25 14.00 3.15
CA VAL A 362 -47.69 14.26 3.02
C VAL A 362 -47.84 15.71 2.60
N SER A 363 -47.81 15.96 1.28
CA SER A 363 -48.02 17.29 0.71
C SER A 363 -49.01 17.22 -0.45
N GLY A 364 -49.56 18.36 -0.87
CA GLY A 364 -50.40 18.47 -2.08
C GLY A 364 -49.67 18.19 -3.40
N LYS A 365 -48.38 17.86 -3.36
CA LYS A 365 -47.54 17.50 -4.50
C LYS A 365 -47.56 15.98 -4.76
N ARG A 366 -47.31 15.58 -6.00
CA ARG A 366 -47.18 14.18 -6.42
C ARG A 366 -45.82 13.61 -6.02
N ASN A 367 -45.83 12.47 -5.34
CA ASN A 367 -44.60 11.79 -4.96
C ASN A 367 -44.07 10.95 -6.14
N VAL A 368 -42.81 11.15 -6.50
CA VAL A 368 -42.07 10.38 -7.52
C VAL A 368 -41.01 9.56 -6.80
N VAL A 369 -40.97 8.26 -7.06
CA VAL A 369 -40.02 7.35 -6.42
C VAL A 369 -38.94 6.97 -7.42
N LEU A 370 -37.69 7.32 -7.12
CA LEU A 370 -36.50 6.81 -7.80
C LEU A 370 -36.03 5.56 -7.07
N LEU A 371 -36.24 4.40 -7.69
CA LEU A 371 -36.03 3.08 -7.12
C LEU A 371 -34.93 2.33 -7.89
N GLY A 372 -33.96 1.76 -7.19
CA GLY A 372 -32.97 0.88 -7.82
C GLY A 372 -31.67 0.72 -7.03
N ASP A 373 -30.60 0.36 -7.72
CA ASP A 373 -29.28 0.23 -7.11
C ASP A 373 -28.48 1.54 -7.19
N SER A 374 -27.15 1.46 -7.13
CA SER A 374 -26.25 2.60 -7.32
C SER A 374 -26.34 3.23 -8.72
N HIS A 375 -26.78 2.51 -9.75
CA HIS A 375 -27.05 3.10 -11.07
C HIS A 375 -28.31 3.96 -11.05
N ALA A 376 -29.37 3.54 -10.35
CA ALA A 376 -30.54 4.40 -10.16
C ALA A 376 -30.18 5.64 -9.32
N GLY A 377 -29.39 5.45 -8.26
CA GLY A 377 -28.90 6.55 -7.40
C GLY A 377 -28.09 7.60 -8.18
N MET A 378 -27.38 7.17 -9.22
CA MET A 378 -26.62 8.06 -10.10
C MET A 378 -27.49 9.16 -10.76
N PHE A 379 -28.78 8.88 -10.98
CA PHE A 379 -29.69 9.82 -11.63
C PHE A 379 -30.45 10.72 -10.65
N SER A 380 -30.23 10.61 -9.34
CA SER A 380 -31.04 11.33 -8.35
C SER A 380 -31.01 12.85 -8.52
N GLU A 381 -29.81 13.43 -8.69
CA GLU A 381 -29.66 14.88 -8.92
C GLU A 381 -30.32 15.30 -10.24
N THR A 382 -30.03 14.58 -11.34
CA THR A 382 -30.66 14.84 -12.65
C THR A 382 -32.17 14.79 -12.59
N VAL A 383 -32.73 13.78 -11.92
CA VAL A 383 -34.18 13.63 -11.75
C VAL A 383 -34.72 14.77 -10.89
N ASN A 384 -34.02 15.13 -9.81
CA ASN A 384 -34.41 16.24 -8.95
C ASN A 384 -34.43 17.57 -9.72
N ASP A 385 -33.46 17.82 -10.59
CA ASP A 385 -33.37 19.02 -11.42
C ASP A 385 -34.49 19.07 -12.46
N ILE A 386 -34.78 17.96 -13.14
CA ILE A 386 -35.91 17.86 -14.09
C ILE A 386 -37.25 18.18 -13.40
N PHE A 387 -37.38 17.82 -12.12
CA PHE A 387 -38.58 18.08 -11.32
C PHE A 387 -38.51 19.38 -10.51
N ALA A 388 -37.35 20.04 -10.40
CA ALA A 388 -37.18 21.27 -9.63
C ALA A 388 -38.04 22.41 -10.18
N ASP A 389 -38.15 22.50 -11.51
CA ASP A 389 -39.02 23.46 -12.20
C ASP A 389 -40.51 23.10 -12.10
N LYS A 390 -40.82 21.85 -11.79
CA LYS A 390 -42.19 21.33 -11.63
C LYS A 390 -42.54 21.36 -10.14
N LYS A 391 -43.03 22.51 -9.67
CA LYS A 391 -43.38 22.78 -8.25
C LYS A 391 -44.38 21.78 -7.62
N ASP A 392 -44.97 20.90 -8.41
CA ASP A 392 -46.00 19.93 -8.03
C ASP A 392 -45.49 18.53 -7.68
N TYR A 393 -44.17 18.34 -7.53
CA TYR A 393 -43.61 17.01 -7.23
C TYR A 393 -42.67 16.98 -6.02
N ASN A 394 -42.61 15.82 -5.37
CA ASN A 394 -41.58 15.46 -4.39
C ASN A 394 -40.79 14.26 -4.90
N LEU A 395 -39.46 14.36 -4.94
CA LEU A 395 -38.61 13.22 -5.25
C LEU A 395 -38.23 12.44 -3.99
N ILE A 396 -38.60 11.16 -3.99
CA ILE A 396 -38.24 10.17 -2.99
C ILE A 396 -37.22 9.24 -3.63
N GLN A 397 -35.98 9.27 -3.16
CA GLN A 397 -34.93 8.36 -3.61
C GLN A 397 -34.88 7.16 -2.66
N ILE A 398 -34.95 5.96 -3.22
CA ILE A 398 -34.85 4.67 -2.55
C ILE A 398 -33.83 3.87 -3.33
N THR A 399 -32.57 3.97 -2.95
CA THR A 399 -31.49 3.32 -3.71
C THR A 399 -30.49 2.66 -2.78
N ALA A 400 -29.84 1.59 -3.24
CA ALA A 400 -28.89 0.85 -2.41
C ALA A 400 -27.75 0.23 -3.24
N ASP A 401 -26.56 0.19 -2.66
CA ASP A 401 -25.38 -0.35 -3.35
C ASP A 401 -25.57 -1.84 -3.70
N ALA A 402 -25.40 -2.14 -5.00
CA ALA A 402 -25.45 -3.49 -5.55
C ALA A 402 -26.63 -4.34 -5.02
N THR A 403 -27.79 -3.71 -4.85
CA THR A 403 -28.99 -4.38 -4.33
C THR A 403 -30.13 -4.22 -5.31
N TYR A 404 -30.72 -5.36 -5.68
CA TYR A 404 -31.89 -5.36 -6.54
C TYR A 404 -33.09 -4.74 -5.82
N PRO A 405 -33.95 -3.93 -6.47
CA PRO A 405 -35.06 -3.22 -5.84
C PRO A 405 -36.25 -4.14 -5.52
N MET A 406 -36.03 -5.16 -4.69
CA MET A 406 -37.06 -6.05 -4.17
C MET A 406 -36.88 -6.21 -2.66
N GLU A 407 -38.00 -6.37 -1.94
CA GLU A 407 -38.05 -6.39 -0.48
C GLU A 407 -37.06 -7.38 0.17
N ASN A 408 -36.87 -8.56 -0.44
CA ASN A 408 -36.00 -9.62 0.10
C ASN A 408 -34.60 -9.66 -0.52
N SER A 409 -34.21 -8.62 -1.29
CA SER A 409 -32.89 -8.59 -1.92
C SER A 409 -31.83 -8.16 -0.93
N LYS A 410 -30.73 -8.91 -0.94
CA LYS A 410 -29.52 -8.60 -0.20
C LYS A 410 -28.52 -7.91 -1.11
N SER A 411 -27.74 -7.00 -0.54
CA SER A 411 -26.63 -6.37 -1.26
C SER A 411 -25.58 -7.42 -1.60
N ALA A 412 -24.94 -7.28 -2.77
CA ALA A 412 -23.75 -8.07 -3.08
C ALA A 412 -22.60 -7.87 -2.04
N TYR A 413 -22.70 -6.83 -1.21
CA TYR A 413 -21.75 -6.51 -0.15
C TYR A 413 -22.18 -6.99 1.25
N SER A 414 -23.38 -7.54 1.42
CA SER A 414 -23.80 -8.12 2.70
C SER A 414 -23.30 -9.56 2.80
N ASN A 415 -22.31 -9.81 3.66
CA ASN A 415 -21.88 -11.16 4.05
C ASN A 415 -22.97 -11.87 4.85
#